data_AF-A0A1Y0I9Z9-F1
#
_entry.id   AF-A0A1Y0I9Z9-F1
#
_cell.length_a   1.000
_cell.length_b   1.000
_cell.length_c   1.000
_cell.angle_alpha   90.00
_cell.angle_beta   90.00
_cell.angle_gamma   90.00
#
_symmetry.space_group_name_H-M   'P 1'
#
loop_
_entity.id
_entity.type
_entity.pdbx_description
1 polymer ?
#
loop_
_entity_poly.entity_id
_entity_poly.type
_entity_poly.pdbx_seq_one_letter_code
_entity_poly.pdbx_strand_id
1 'polypeptide(L)'
;MAISADIDFKWYSKIDSIHTIVEIIRVLLKFGWGFNYQGGALYLPLGDEDFDWERAGFDNDDLIEIFHKKEKSGELIGITLTWKESGVGGEFLFRQDCTFTVCLTINRQVLSEGGCTDVNWYLEKIVLAFVNSNIGIESINFSENV
;
A
#
# COMPACT_ATOMS: atom_id res chain seq x y z
N MET A 1 5.37 -6.10 -24.29
CA MET A 1 5.56 -4.88 -23.48
C MET A 1 4.88 -5.14 -22.14
N ALA A 2 5.61 -4.97 -21.04
CA ALA A 2 5.03 -5.08 -19.71
C ALA A 2 4.42 -3.71 -19.39
N ILE A 3 3.10 -3.65 -19.19
CA ILE A 3 2.44 -2.43 -18.76
C ILE A 3 2.78 -2.22 -17.28
N SER A 4 3.33 -1.06 -16.94
CA SER A 4 3.57 -0.67 -15.55
C SER A 4 2.60 0.44 -15.18
N ALA A 5 1.96 0.33 -14.03
CA ALA A 5 1.08 1.37 -13.52
C ALA A 5 1.29 1.57 -12.01
N ASP A 6 1.19 2.82 -11.57
CA ASP A 6 1.36 3.22 -10.18
C ASP A 6 0.38 4.33 -9.80
N ILE A 7 0.04 4.38 -8.51
CA ILE A 7 -0.76 5.44 -7.93
C ILE A 7 0.00 6.00 -6.72
N ASP A 8 0.37 7.26 -6.80
CA ASP A 8 0.96 8.00 -5.68
C ASP A 8 -0.14 8.71 -4.89
N PHE A 9 -0.07 8.58 -3.58
CA PHE A 9 -0.92 9.26 -2.63
C PHE A 9 -0.08 10.12 -1.70
N LYS A 10 -0.56 11.32 -1.40
CA LYS A 10 -0.08 12.13 -0.29
C LYS A 10 -1.21 12.33 0.70
N TRP A 11 -0.98 12.00 1.96
CA TRP A 11 -1.97 12.17 3.02
C TRP A 11 -1.55 13.24 4.01
N TYR A 12 -2.52 13.69 4.76
CA TYR A 12 -2.29 14.57 5.90
C TYR A 12 -3.24 14.16 7.03
N SER A 13 -2.83 14.44 8.25
CA SER A 13 -3.71 14.25 9.38
C SER A 13 -4.61 15.47 9.53
N LYS A 14 -5.91 15.26 9.73
CA LYS A 14 -6.83 16.35 10.07
C LYS A 14 -6.50 16.85 11.49
N ILE A 15 -6.87 18.10 11.77
CA ILE A 15 -6.59 18.80 13.04
C ILE A 15 -6.91 17.85 14.21
N ASP A 16 -5.96 17.74 15.16
CA ASP A 16 -5.97 16.90 16.36
C ASP A 16 -5.74 15.38 16.18
N SER A 17 -5.29 14.92 15.02
CA SER A 17 -4.80 13.54 14.83
C SER A 17 -3.38 13.55 14.26
N ILE A 18 -2.51 12.64 14.70
CA ILE A 18 -1.24 12.33 14.04
C ILE A 18 -1.33 10.87 13.67
N HIS A 19 -1.25 10.56 12.38
CA HIS A 19 -1.24 9.19 11.89
C HIS A 19 0.16 8.77 11.47
N THR A 20 0.68 7.75 12.15
CA THR A 20 1.89 7.00 11.79
C THR A 20 1.63 6.16 10.54
N ILE A 21 2.68 5.82 9.79
CA ILE A 21 2.63 4.90 8.66
C ILE A 21 2.04 3.55 9.10
N VAL A 22 2.42 3.06 10.28
CA VAL A 22 1.88 1.80 10.81
C VAL A 22 0.36 1.89 11.06
N GLU A 23 -0.14 3.04 11.52
CA GLU A 23 -1.59 3.27 11.62
C GLU A 23 -2.26 3.33 10.24
N ILE A 24 -1.63 3.93 9.23
CA ILE A 24 -2.15 3.90 7.85
C ILE A 24 -2.28 2.46 7.34
N ILE A 25 -1.26 1.63 7.55
CA ILE A 25 -1.29 0.21 7.19
C ILE A 25 -2.44 -0.50 7.93
N ARG A 26 -2.57 -0.29 9.24
CA ARG A 26 -3.67 -0.88 10.04
C ARG A 26 -5.05 -0.43 9.55
N VAL A 27 -5.19 0.82 9.10
CA VAL A 27 -6.43 1.31 8.48
C VAL A 27 -6.71 0.53 7.20
N LEU A 28 -5.75 0.39 6.29
CA LEU A 28 -5.94 -0.39 5.07
C LEU A 28 -6.37 -1.83 5.39
N LEU A 29 -5.71 -2.48 6.35
CA LEU A 29 -6.04 -3.84 6.78
C LEU A 29 -7.47 -3.96 7.32
N LYS A 30 -7.90 -2.99 8.16
CA LYS A 30 -9.26 -2.93 8.69
C LYS A 30 -10.33 -2.82 7.59
N PHE A 31 -10.00 -2.18 6.47
CA PHE A 31 -10.93 -1.92 5.38
C PHE A 31 -10.92 -2.98 4.27
N GLY A 32 -10.19 -4.08 4.43
CA GLY A 32 -10.28 -5.24 3.53
C GLY A 32 -9.05 -5.50 2.69
N TRP A 33 -7.99 -4.69 2.84
CA TRP A 33 -6.66 -5.07 2.38
C TRP A 33 -6.05 -6.13 3.31
N GLY A 34 -5.16 -6.95 2.80
CA GLY A 34 -4.53 -8.01 3.58
C GLY A 34 -3.25 -8.57 2.99
N PHE A 35 -2.50 -9.25 3.86
CA PHE A 35 -1.24 -9.93 3.60
C PHE A 35 -1.46 -11.29 2.91
N ASN A 36 -2.22 -11.30 1.82
CA ASN A 36 -2.67 -12.53 1.16
C ASN A 36 -1.98 -12.77 -0.19
N TYR A 37 -0.71 -12.35 -0.32
CA TYR A 37 0.04 -12.64 -1.52
C TYR A 37 0.65 -14.04 -1.46
N GLN A 38 0.10 -14.98 -2.23
CA GLN A 38 0.59 -16.35 -2.39
C GLN A 38 0.77 -17.16 -1.08
N GLY A 39 0.10 -16.77 0.01
CA GLY A 39 0.19 -17.40 1.32
C GLY A 39 1.12 -16.69 2.31
N GLY A 40 1.20 -15.35 2.24
CA GLY A 40 1.93 -14.49 3.17
C GLY A 40 2.01 -13.03 2.66
N ALA A 41 2.84 -12.22 3.30
CA ALA A 41 3.24 -10.91 2.78
C ALA A 41 4.67 -10.96 2.23
N LEU A 42 4.90 -10.29 1.09
CA LEU A 42 6.23 -9.82 0.76
C LEU A 42 6.43 -8.44 1.41
N TYR A 43 7.59 -8.23 2.01
CA TYR A 43 7.95 -6.98 2.67
C TYR A 43 9.44 -6.66 2.52
N LEU A 44 9.80 -5.39 2.73
CA LEU A 44 11.21 -4.98 2.80
C LEU A 44 11.74 -5.12 4.23
N PRO A 45 12.80 -5.91 4.47
CA PRO A 45 13.34 -6.11 5.82
C PRO A 45 14.02 -4.85 6.36
N LEU A 46 14.27 -4.83 7.68
CA LEU A 46 14.96 -3.73 8.35
C LEU A 46 16.39 -3.58 7.83
N GLY A 47 16.80 -2.36 7.48
CA GLY A 47 18.12 -2.08 6.92
C GLY A 47 18.28 -2.41 5.43
N ASP A 48 17.20 -2.76 4.73
CA ASP A 48 17.22 -2.94 3.27
C ASP A 48 17.38 -1.60 2.54
N GLU A 49 18.35 -1.55 1.61
CA GLU A 49 18.60 -0.42 0.71
C GLU A 49 18.44 -0.82 -0.78
N ASP A 50 18.36 -2.12 -1.08
CA ASP A 50 18.45 -2.68 -2.43
C ASP A 50 17.12 -3.26 -2.94
N PHE A 51 16.03 -3.12 -2.19
CA PHE A 51 14.72 -3.71 -2.47
C PHE A 51 14.75 -5.24 -2.48
N ASP A 52 15.51 -5.86 -1.57
CA ASP A 52 15.55 -7.31 -1.39
C ASP A 52 14.34 -7.79 -0.59
N TRP A 53 13.21 -7.96 -1.28
CA TRP A 53 11.94 -8.37 -0.68
C TRP A 53 12.02 -9.75 -0.01
N GLU A 54 11.63 -9.81 1.26
CA GLU A 54 11.50 -11.03 2.03
C GLU A 54 10.04 -11.46 2.17
N ARG A 55 9.84 -12.73 2.52
CA ARG A 55 8.52 -13.29 2.72
C ARG A 55 8.25 -13.58 4.19
N ALA A 56 7.20 -12.97 4.72
CA ALA A 56 6.64 -13.29 6.03
C ALA A 56 5.52 -14.32 5.89
N GLY A 57 5.35 -15.14 6.92
CA GLY A 57 4.16 -15.97 7.08
C GLY A 57 2.91 -15.13 7.41
N PHE A 58 1.87 -15.78 7.90
CA PHE A 58 0.63 -15.10 8.31
C PHE A 58 0.67 -14.48 9.71
N ASP A 59 1.83 -14.51 10.38
CA ASP A 59 1.99 -13.84 11.66
C ASP A 59 2.17 -12.33 11.42
N ASN A 60 1.09 -11.60 11.66
CA ASN A 60 1.03 -10.18 11.38
C ASN A 60 1.76 -9.36 12.45
N ASP A 61 1.93 -9.88 13.66
CA ASP A 61 2.44 -9.09 14.78
C ASP A 61 3.95 -8.85 14.65
N ASP A 62 4.71 -9.87 14.26
CA ASP A 62 6.15 -9.76 13.96
C ASP A 62 6.40 -8.75 12.82
N LEU A 63 5.57 -8.79 11.78
CA LEU A 63 5.69 -7.92 10.63
C LEU A 63 5.39 -6.45 10.99
N ILE A 64 4.36 -6.22 11.80
CA ILE A 64 4.04 -4.89 12.34
C ILE A 64 5.16 -4.37 13.24
N GLU A 65 5.84 -5.24 14.02
CA GLU A 65 7.00 -4.84 14.82
C GLU A 65 8.17 -4.37 13.93
N ILE A 66 8.43 -5.06 12.82
CA ILE A 66 9.42 -4.63 11.82
C ILE A 66 9.07 -3.25 11.29
N PHE A 67 7.80 -2.99 10.95
CA PHE A 67 7.37 -1.67 10.45
C PHE A 67 7.51 -0.58 11.49
N HIS A 68 7.24 -0.85 12.78
CA HIS A 68 7.53 0.11 13.83
C HIS A 68 9.02 0.44 13.95
N LYS A 69 9.91 -0.55 13.73
CA LYS A 69 11.37 -0.30 13.74
C LYS A 69 11.79 0.54 12.53
N LYS A 70 11.32 0.19 11.33
CA LYS A 70 11.59 0.92 10.08
C LYS A 70 11.06 2.36 10.13
N GLU A 71 9.87 2.56 10.68
CA GLU A 71 9.32 3.90 10.87
C GLU A 71 10.20 4.75 11.80
N LYS A 72 10.65 4.18 12.92
CA LYS A 72 11.53 4.87 13.88
C LYS A 72 12.91 5.17 13.30
N SER A 73 13.43 4.35 12.38
CA SER A 73 14.70 4.60 11.70
C SER A 73 14.56 5.50 10.47
N GLY A 74 13.34 5.89 10.10
CA GLY A 74 13.09 6.71 8.92
C GLY A 74 13.21 5.96 7.60
N GLU A 75 13.21 4.63 7.63
CA GLU A 75 13.31 3.78 6.45
C GLU A 75 11.99 3.70 5.67
N LEU A 76 12.10 3.39 4.38
CA LEU A 76 10.97 3.06 3.51
C LEU A 76 10.30 1.77 4.00
N ILE A 77 8.99 1.77 4.17
CA ILE A 77 8.24 0.55 4.47
C ILE A 77 7.62 0.03 3.16
N GLY A 78 8.12 -1.09 2.67
CA GLY A 78 7.57 -1.80 1.52
C GLY A 78 6.77 -3.02 1.96
N ILE A 79 5.53 -3.17 1.46
CA ILE A 79 4.71 -4.36 1.68
C ILE A 79 3.75 -4.63 0.52
N THR A 80 3.57 -5.90 0.14
CA THR A 80 2.46 -6.29 -0.72
C THR A 80 1.14 -6.35 0.05
N LEU A 81 0.12 -5.65 -0.46
CA LEU A 81 -1.25 -5.77 0.02
C LEU A 81 -2.17 -6.20 -1.12
N THR A 82 -3.16 -7.03 -0.79
CA THR A 82 -4.18 -7.49 -1.72
C THR A 82 -5.57 -7.34 -1.12
N TRP A 83 -6.56 -7.11 -1.97
CA TRP A 83 -7.95 -7.02 -1.56
C TRP A 83 -8.52 -8.42 -1.32
N LYS A 84 -9.11 -8.62 -0.14
CA LYS A 84 -9.56 -9.93 0.37
C LYS A 84 -10.45 -10.75 -0.58
N GLU A 85 -11.28 -10.09 -1.39
CA GLU A 85 -12.28 -10.77 -2.23
C GLU A 85 -11.77 -11.13 -3.62
N SER A 86 -10.90 -10.30 -4.20
CA SER A 86 -10.47 -10.43 -5.59
C SER A 86 -9.00 -10.81 -5.75
N GLY A 87 -8.19 -10.69 -4.69
CA GLY A 87 -6.74 -10.85 -4.76
C GLY A 87 -6.03 -9.78 -5.59
N VAL A 88 -6.74 -8.73 -6.01
CA VAL A 88 -6.20 -7.55 -6.71
C VAL A 88 -5.39 -6.73 -5.71
N GLY A 89 -4.22 -6.23 -6.12
CA GLY A 89 -3.43 -5.37 -5.26
C GLY A 89 -2.11 -4.95 -5.89
N GLY A 90 -1.08 -4.89 -5.05
CA GLY A 90 0.22 -4.40 -5.47
C GLY A 90 1.21 -4.29 -4.33
N GLU A 91 2.38 -3.77 -4.66
CA GLU A 91 3.39 -3.33 -3.69
C GLU A 91 3.05 -1.93 -3.22
N PHE A 92 3.03 -1.73 -1.90
CA PHE A 92 2.81 -0.46 -1.25
C PHE A 92 4.13 0.01 -0.65
N LEU A 93 4.55 1.21 -1.03
CA LEU A 93 5.82 1.82 -0.61
C LEU A 93 5.51 3.08 0.19
N PHE A 94 5.61 3.02 1.51
CA PHE A 94 5.30 4.12 2.44
C PHE A 94 6.56 4.88 2.84
N ARG A 95 6.51 6.20 2.71
CA ARG A 95 7.61 7.13 3.00
C ARG A 95 7.27 8.03 4.19
N GLN A 96 8.33 8.57 4.81
CA GLN A 96 8.24 9.40 6.02
C GLN A 96 7.62 10.79 5.78
N ASP A 97 7.46 11.20 4.53
CA ASP A 97 6.90 12.49 4.12
C ASP A 97 5.38 12.45 3.91
N CYS A 98 4.70 11.49 4.54
CA CYS A 98 3.28 11.23 4.37
C CYS A 98 2.87 10.91 2.92
N THR A 99 3.76 10.25 2.18
CA THR A 99 3.46 9.74 0.83
C THR A 99 3.54 8.22 0.79
N PHE A 100 2.72 7.62 -0.06
CA PHE A 100 2.89 6.23 -0.43
C PHE A 100 2.57 5.99 -1.89
N THR A 101 3.28 5.04 -2.49
CA THR A 101 3.05 4.59 -3.86
C THR A 101 2.42 3.21 -3.82
N VAL A 102 1.43 2.97 -4.68
CA VAL A 102 0.88 1.65 -4.96
C VAL A 102 1.33 1.23 -6.35
N CYS A 103 2.30 0.33 -6.44
CA CYS A 103 2.72 -0.27 -7.69
C CYS A 103 1.77 -1.43 -8.03
N LEU A 104 1.04 -1.34 -9.15
CA LEU A 104 -0.08 -2.23 -9.47
C LEU A 104 0.39 -3.57 -10.06
N THR A 105 1.18 -4.32 -9.28
CA THR A 105 1.92 -5.52 -9.72
C THR A 105 1.16 -6.83 -9.51
N ILE A 106 0.06 -6.83 -8.75
CA ILE A 106 -0.67 -8.05 -8.35
C ILE A 106 -2.09 -8.03 -8.89
N ASN A 107 -2.40 -8.95 -9.81
CA ASN A 107 -3.74 -9.15 -10.39
C ASN A 107 -4.41 -7.81 -10.78
N ARG A 108 -3.65 -6.95 -11.49
CA ARG A 108 -4.06 -5.57 -11.78
C ARG A 108 -5.48 -5.50 -12.33
N GLN A 109 -6.31 -4.66 -11.71
CA GLN A 109 -7.67 -4.42 -12.21
C GLN A 109 -7.60 -3.61 -13.50
N VAL A 110 -8.22 -4.11 -14.56
CA VAL A 110 -8.27 -3.47 -15.87
C VAL A 110 -9.70 -3.24 -16.32
N LEU A 111 -9.90 -2.22 -17.15
CA LEU A 111 -11.14 -2.03 -17.89
C LEU A 111 -11.27 -3.15 -18.93
N SER A 112 -12.49 -3.62 -19.17
CA SER A 112 -12.78 -4.76 -20.04
C SER A 112 -12.30 -4.58 -21.49
N GLU A 113 -12.14 -3.32 -21.93
CA GLU A 113 -11.65 -2.97 -23.26
C GLU A 113 -10.30 -2.25 -23.15
N GLY A 114 -9.33 -2.63 -23.99
CA GLY A 114 -8.03 -1.96 -24.11
C GLY A 114 -6.97 -2.32 -23.06
N GLY A 115 -7.36 -2.98 -21.96
CA GLY A 115 -6.40 -3.44 -20.93
C GLY A 115 -5.78 -2.32 -20.08
N CYS A 116 -6.33 -1.11 -20.17
CA CYS A 116 -5.97 0.02 -19.32
C CYS A 116 -6.35 -0.26 -17.87
N THR A 117 -5.58 0.27 -16.93
CA THR A 117 -5.86 0.13 -15.50
C THR A 117 -7.21 0.77 -15.13
N ASP A 118 -8.04 0.04 -14.37
CA ASP A 118 -9.22 0.61 -13.70
C ASP A 118 -8.79 1.29 -12.39
N VAL A 119 -8.35 2.54 -12.51
CA VAL A 119 -7.82 3.33 -11.39
C VAL A 119 -8.89 3.55 -10.32
N ASN A 120 -10.15 3.73 -10.73
CA ASN A 120 -11.27 4.00 -9.81
C ASN A 120 -11.46 2.86 -8.81
N TRP A 121 -11.27 1.61 -9.23
CA TRP A 121 -11.37 0.47 -8.33
C TRP A 121 -10.43 0.59 -7.12
N TYR A 122 -9.21 1.11 -7.33
CA TYR A 122 -8.21 1.33 -6.28
C TYR A 122 -8.56 2.56 -5.44
N LEU A 123 -8.93 3.67 -6.08
CA LEU A 123 -9.30 4.91 -5.41
C LEU A 123 -10.46 4.68 -4.46
N GLU A 124 -11.52 4.02 -4.90
CA GLU A 124 -12.68 3.73 -4.05
C GLU A 124 -12.25 3.02 -2.76
N LYS A 125 -11.38 2.01 -2.84
CA LYS A 125 -10.99 1.20 -1.67
C LYS A 125 -10.07 1.95 -0.72
N ILE A 126 -9.09 2.66 -1.26
CA ILE A 126 -8.09 3.40 -0.47
C ILE A 126 -8.71 4.66 0.11
N VAL A 127 -9.40 5.47 -0.70
CA VAL A 127 -10.02 6.72 -0.27
C VAL A 127 -11.12 6.45 0.77
N LEU A 128 -11.95 5.42 0.59
CA LEU A 128 -12.96 5.07 1.59
C LEU A 128 -12.33 4.69 2.94
N ALA A 129 -11.20 3.96 2.93
CA ALA A 129 -10.50 3.62 4.17
C ALA A 129 -10.00 4.88 4.90
N PHE A 130 -9.48 5.85 4.16
CA PHE A 130 -8.90 7.07 4.72
C PHE A 130 -9.99 8.02 5.22
N VAL A 131 -11.04 8.27 4.42
CA VAL A 131 -12.16 9.14 4.79
C VAL A 131 -12.86 8.62 6.05
N ASN A 132 -13.12 7.31 6.13
CA ASN A 132 -13.77 6.69 7.29
C ASN A 132 -12.87 6.59 8.53
N SER A 133 -11.58 6.89 8.40
CA SER A 133 -10.60 6.90 9.50
C SER A 133 -10.11 8.31 9.82
N ASN A 134 -10.81 9.35 9.34
CA ASN A 134 -10.47 10.76 9.55
C ASN A 134 -9.10 11.20 8.97
N ILE A 135 -8.56 10.46 8.00
CA ILE A 135 -7.33 10.81 7.29
C ILE A 135 -7.69 11.67 6.08
N GLY A 136 -6.98 12.78 5.89
CA GLY A 136 -7.11 13.64 4.71
C GLY A 136 -6.21 13.17 3.57
N ILE A 137 -6.64 13.39 2.33
CA ILE A 137 -5.83 13.15 1.14
C ILE A 137 -5.52 14.51 0.51
N GLU A 138 -4.24 14.80 0.34
CA GLU A 138 -3.75 16.05 -0.25
C GLU A 138 -3.68 15.94 -1.78
N SER A 139 -3.14 14.82 -2.28
CA SER A 139 -3.00 14.58 -3.71
C SER A 139 -3.03 13.10 -4.06
N ILE A 140 -3.44 12.83 -5.30
CA ILE A 140 -3.45 11.51 -5.93
C ILE A 140 -2.90 11.70 -7.35
N ASN A 141 -1.87 10.97 -7.72
CA ASN A 141 -1.32 10.96 -9.08
C ASN A 141 -1.31 9.53 -9.61
N PHE A 142 -1.74 9.35 -10.86
CA PHE A 142 -1.72 8.05 -11.53
C PHE A 142 -0.82 8.12 -12.75
N SER A 143 0.03 7.11 -12.91
CA SER A 143 0.91 6.94 -14.07
C SER A 143 0.75 5.54 -14.66
N GLU A 144 0.75 5.44 -15.99
CA GLU A 144 0.75 4.16 -16.71
C GLU A 144 1.64 4.26 -17.95
N ASN A 145 2.55 3.29 -18.11
CA ASN A 145 3.44 3.17 -19.27
C ASN A 145 3.00 1.97 -20.11
N VAL A 146 2.72 2.22 -21.41
CA VAL A 146 2.10 1.27 -22.35
C VAL A 146 3.03 0.92 -23.49
#